data_AF-A0A3B9FHT9-F1
#
_entry.id   AF-A0A3B9FHT9-F1
#
_cell.length_a   1.000
_cell.length_b   1.000
_cell.length_c   1.000
_cell.angle_alpha   90.00
_cell.angle_beta   90.00
_cell.angle_gamma   90.00
#
_symmetry.space_group_name_H-M   'P 1'
#
loop_
_entity.id
_entity.type
_entity.pdbx_description
1 polymer ?
#
loop_
_entity_poly.entity_id
_entity_poly.type
_entity_poly.pdbx_seq_one_letter_code
_entity_poly.pdbx_strand_id
1 'polypeptide(L)'
;HAPVFAQRLSFTGEMGWEIFITPDFAEYVFEMLYQAGQGYDLRLAGGEALNALRIEKGFVHWGSDMAYTESPHQIGLDFACRPSKNIPFTGKQAYLARKAEGKGPFLCSVKLHQPDAMLHHNEPVLRDGEAVGFVTSGAFSAKLGTAIGLCLIEAPAGTSGYEALEKGDYTVLVEGRAIPATLQRKALIR
;
A
#
# COMPACT_ATOMS: atom_id res chain seq x y z
N HIS A 1 -28.67 -23.79 5.34
CA HIS A 1 -27.32 -24.00 5.92
C HIS A 1 -26.31 -23.96 4.77
N ALA A 2 -25.27 -23.14 4.88
CA ALA A 2 -24.19 -23.02 3.89
C ALA A 2 -22.84 -23.26 4.58
N PRO A 3 -22.04 -24.25 4.13
CA PRO A 3 -20.67 -24.42 4.63
C PRO A 3 -19.80 -23.22 4.22
N VAL A 4 -19.01 -22.69 5.16
CA VAL A 4 -18.12 -21.56 4.91
C VAL A 4 -16.71 -21.84 5.45
N PHE A 5 -15.69 -21.34 4.75
CA PHE A 5 -14.36 -21.18 5.32
C PHE A 5 -14.17 -19.69 5.64
N ALA A 6 -14.04 -19.37 6.93
CA ALA A 6 -13.85 -18.00 7.40
C ALA A 6 -12.41 -17.81 7.87
N GLN A 7 -11.73 -16.84 7.28
CA GLN A 7 -10.37 -16.46 7.63
C GLN A 7 -10.37 -15.07 8.28
N ARG A 8 -9.77 -14.93 9.46
CA ARG A 8 -9.58 -13.63 10.11
C ARG A 8 -8.42 -12.89 9.45
N LEU A 9 -8.69 -12.30 8.30
CA LEU A 9 -7.80 -11.47 7.49
C LEU A 9 -8.64 -10.35 6.87
N SER A 10 -8.03 -9.19 6.66
CA SER A 10 -8.69 -8.09 5.96
C SER A 10 -7.67 -7.19 5.26
N PHE A 11 -7.93 -6.90 3.99
CA PHE A 11 -7.14 -5.95 3.22
C PHE A 11 -7.48 -4.48 3.53
N THR A 12 -8.51 -4.22 4.35
CA THR A 12 -8.75 -2.86 4.89
C THR A 12 -7.87 -2.53 6.10
N GLY A 13 -7.22 -3.55 6.69
CA GLY A 13 -6.47 -3.46 7.95
C GLY A 13 -7.33 -3.24 9.19
N GLU A 14 -8.65 -3.25 9.07
CA GLU A 14 -9.59 -3.24 10.18
C GLU A 14 -10.00 -4.67 10.58
N MET A 15 -10.67 -4.81 11.72
CA MET A 15 -11.20 -6.10 12.15
C MET A 15 -12.24 -6.61 11.14
N GLY A 16 -12.01 -7.82 10.63
CA GLY A 16 -12.92 -8.45 9.68
C GLY A 16 -12.55 -9.90 9.38
N TRP A 17 -13.36 -10.51 8.54
CA TRP A 17 -13.18 -11.87 8.04
C TRP A 17 -13.39 -11.89 6.52
N GLU A 18 -12.56 -12.68 5.85
CA GLU A 18 -12.80 -13.13 4.49
C GLU A 18 -13.59 -14.44 4.55
N ILE A 19 -14.73 -14.48 3.86
CA ILE A 19 -15.65 -15.62 3.86
C ILE A 19 -15.61 -16.26 2.48
N PHE A 20 -15.08 -17.46 2.40
CA PHE A 20 -14.97 -18.23 1.17
C PHE A 20 -16.08 -19.27 1.11
N ILE A 21 -16.78 -19.27 -0.03
CA ILE A 21 -17.96 -20.09 -0.32
C ILE A 21 -17.95 -20.52 -1.78
N THR A 22 -18.67 -21.59 -2.09
CA THR A 22 -18.94 -21.95 -3.48
C THR A 22 -19.99 -21.00 -4.08
N PRO A 23 -19.96 -20.71 -5.39
CA PRO A 23 -20.81 -19.68 -5.99
C PRO A 23 -22.33 -19.90 -5.81
N ASP A 24 -22.77 -21.15 -5.70
CA ASP A 24 -24.16 -21.53 -5.44
C ASP A 24 -24.71 -21.04 -4.09
N PHE A 25 -23.84 -20.73 -3.12
CA PHE A 25 -24.23 -20.15 -1.84
C PHE A 25 -24.07 -18.62 -1.76
N ALA A 26 -23.54 -17.97 -2.81
CA ALA A 26 -23.14 -16.57 -2.75
C ALA A 26 -24.28 -15.62 -2.34
N GLU A 27 -25.42 -15.73 -3.01
CA GLU A 27 -26.60 -14.90 -2.74
C GLU A 27 -27.15 -15.14 -1.34
N TYR A 28 -27.39 -16.40 -0.97
CA TYR A 28 -27.89 -16.77 0.34
C TYR A 28 -27.00 -16.27 1.49
N VAL A 29 -25.68 -16.45 1.37
CA VAL A 29 -24.74 -16.02 2.41
C VAL A 29 -24.68 -14.50 2.50
N PHE A 30 -24.67 -13.80 1.36
CA PHE A 30 -24.72 -12.34 1.33
C PHE A 30 -25.98 -11.80 2.02
N GLU A 31 -27.16 -12.30 1.65
CA GLU A 31 -28.44 -11.86 2.22
C GLU A 31 -28.50 -12.08 3.73
N MET A 32 -28.08 -13.26 4.20
CA MET A 32 -28.06 -13.57 5.63
C MET A 32 -27.15 -12.61 6.41
N LEU A 33 -25.96 -12.30 5.89
CA LEU A 33 -25.03 -11.36 6.52
C LEU A 33 -25.56 -9.93 6.46
N TYR A 34 -26.12 -9.52 5.32
CA TYR A 34 -26.65 -8.18 5.13
C TYR A 34 -27.85 -7.90 6.06
N GLN A 35 -28.76 -8.86 6.18
CA GLN A 35 -29.90 -8.80 7.10
C GLN A 35 -29.45 -8.74 8.56
N ALA A 36 -28.53 -9.63 8.98
CA ALA A 36 -27.98 -9.62 10.33
C ALA A 36 -27.21 -8.32 10.65
N GLY A 37 -26.58 -7.71 9.64
CA GLY A 37 -25.85 -6.46 9.74
C GLY A 37 -26.71 -5.20 9.87
N GLN A 38 -28.01 -5.25 9.57
CA GLN A 38 -28.86 -4.05 9.59
C GLN A 38 -28.89 -3.37 10.98
N GLY A 39 -28.87 -4.16 12.05
CA GLY A 39 -28.81 -3.65 13.43
C GLY A 39 -27.51 -2.93 13.79
N TYR A 40 -26.49 -3.01 12.93
CA TYR A 40 -25.15 -2.44 13.11
C TYR A 40 -24.82 -1.33 12.09
N ASP A 41 -25.81 -0.80 11.36
CA ASP A 41 -25.62 0.14 10.24
C ASP A 41 -24.62 -0.39 9.20
N LEU A 42 -24.74 -1.68 8.87
CA LEU A 42 -23.89 -2.29 7.85
C LEU A 42 -24.14 -1.64 6.49
N ARG A 43 -23.05 -1.26 5.82
CA ARG A 43 -23.07 -0.67 4.48
C ARG A 43 -22.19 -1.46 3.53
N LEU A 44 -22.57 -1.46 2.26
CA LEU A 44 -21.75 -2.01 1.19
C LEU A 44 -20.63 -1.03 0.86
N ALA A 45 -19.43 -1.57 0.67
CA ALA A 45 -18.25 -0.82 0.26
C ALA A 45 -17.71 -1.39 -1.06
N GLY A 46 -17.30 -0.49 -1.96
CA GLY A 46 -16.74 -0.86 -3.27
C GLY A 46 -15.21 -0.81 -3.30
N GLY A 47 -14.67 -1.01 -4.51
CA GLY A 47 -13.21 -1.05 -4.75
C GLY A 47 -12.48 0.24 -4.38
N GLU A 48 -13.07 1.41 -4.61
CA GLU A 48 -12.44 2.70 -4.26
C GLU A 48 -12.24 2.88 -2.76
N ALA A 49 -13.26 2.51 -1.96
CA ALA A 49 -13.15 2.53 -0.51
C ALA A 49 -12.09 1.54 -0.02
N LEU A 50 -12.05 0.33 -0.60
CA LEU A 50 -11.03 -0.66 -0.31
C LEU A 50 -9.62 -0.16 -0.67
N ASN A 51 -9.47 0.51 -1.81
CA ASN A 51 -8.21 1.08 -2.26
C ASN A 51 -7.72 2.20 -1.32
N ALA A 52 -8.61 3.07 -0.85
CA ALA A 52 -8.25 4.07 0.16
C ALA A 52 -7.77 3.41 1.46
N LEU A 53 -8.55 2.47 2.01
CA LEU A 53 -8.26 1.82 3.28
C LEU A 53 -6.93 1.04 3.25
N ARG A 54 -6.66 0.31 2.17
CA ARG A 54 -5.40 -0.44 2.05
C ARG A 54 -4.19 0.48 1.93
N ILE A 55 -4.32 1.64 1.26
CA ILE A 55 -3.24 2.64 1.17
C ILE A 55 -2.98 3.27 2.53
N GLU A 56 -4.04 3.60 3.29
CA GLU A 56 -3.91 4.13 4.66
C GLU A 56 -3.04 3.22 5.54
N LYS A 57 -3.18 1.89 5.36
CA LYS A 57 -2.45 0.84 6.09
C LYS A 57 -1.11 0.45 5.46
N GLY A 58 -0.74 1.02 4.32
CA GLY A 58 0.51 0.73 3.63
C GLY A 58 0.54 -0.64 2.93
N PHE A 59 -0.62 -1.23 2.63
CA PHE A 59 -0.69 -2.53 1.97
C PHE A 59 -0.45 -2.39 0.46
N VAL A 60 0.47 -3.22 -0.03
CA VAL A 60 0.89 -3.23 -1.44
C VAL A 60 -0.04 -4.05 -2.31
N HIS A 61 -0.27 -3.57 -3.53
CA HIS A 61 -1.02 -4.27 -4.56
C HIS A 61 -0.06 -4.75 -5.66
N TRP A 62 -0.11 -6.04 -5.99
CA TRP A 62 0.70 -6.60 -7.07
C TRP A 62 0.31 -5.98 -8.42
N GLY A 63 1.31 -5.65 -9.24
CA GLY A 63 1.12 -4.97 -10.52
C GLY A 63 1.05 -3.44 -10.42
N SER A 64 0.98 -2.89 -9.20
CA SER A 64 0.98 -1.44 -8.96
C SER A 64 2.15 -1.03 -8.06
N ASP A 65 2.17 -1.51 -6.81
CA ASP A 65 3.19 -1.14 -5.82
C ASP A 65 4.35 -2.14 -5.76
N MET A 66 4.15 -3.33 -6.35
CA MET A 66 5.17 -4.35 -6.47
C MET A 66 5.00 -5.15 -7.76
N ALA A 67 6.12 -5.49 -8.38
CA ALA A 67 6.19 -6.40 -9.51
C ALA A 67 7.41 -7.33 -9.39
N TYR A 68 7.99 -7.74 -10.52
CA TYR A 68 9.20 -8.56 -10.57
C TYR A 68 10.50 -7.74 -10.45
N THR A 69 10.39 -6.42 -10.31
CA THR A 69 11.50 -5.46 -10.34
C THR A 69 12.03 -5.13 -8.93
N GLU A 70 11.15 -5.13 -7.92
CA GLU A 70 11.49 -4.80 -6.54
C GLU A 70 11.89 -6.03 -5.73
N SER A 71 12.73 -5.80 -4.72
CA SER A 71 13.06 -6.80 -3.71
C SER A 71 12.17 -6.63 -2.48
N PRO A 72 11.80 -7.70 -1.76
CA PRO A 72 10.91 -7.59 -0.59
C PRO A 72 11.32 -6.56 0.47
N HIS A 73 12.62 -6.35 0.70
CA HIS A 73 13.12 -5.35 1.67
C HIS A 73 12.88 -3.90 1.22
N GLN A 74 12.76 -3.66 -0.09
CA GLN A 74 12.48 -2.36 -0.69
C GLN A 74 11.03 -1.94 -0.52
N ILE A 75 10.11 -2.89 -0.39
CA ILE A 75 8.66 -2.67 -0.37
C ILE A 75 8.01 -3.06 0.98
N GLY A 76 8.79 -3.10 2.05
CA GLY A 76 8.28 -3.40 3.40
C GLY A 76 7.87 -4.86 3.63
N LEU A 77 8.17 -5.78 2.70
CA LEU A 77 7.84 -7.21 2.80
C LEU A 77 8.98 -8.09 3.36
N ASP A 78 10.00 -7.48 4.00
CA ASP A 78 11.10 -8.20 4.66
C ASP A 78 10.59 -9.26 5.65
N PHE A 79 9.48 -8.96 6.33
CA PHE A 79 8.83 -9.85 7.28
C PHE A 79 8.26 -11.12 6.65
N ALA A 80 8.12 -11.21 5.33
CA ALA A 80 7.68 -12.43 4.64
C ALA A 80 8.85 -13.35 4.27
N CYS A 81 10.09 -12.84 4.26
CA CYS A 81 11.28 -13.60 3.90
C CYS A 81 11.92 -14.27 5.14
N ARG A 82 12.20 -15.58 5.06
CA ARG A 82 12.81 -16.36 6.15
C ARG A 82 14.10 -17.07 5.70
N PRO A 83 15.17 -16.34 5.37
CA PRO A 83 16.41 -16.92 4.89
C PRO A 83 17.15 -17.78 5.93
N SER A 84 16.84 -17.61 7.22
CA SER A 84 17.41 -18.41 8.31
C SER A 84 16.81 -19.81 8.42
N LYS A 85 15.63 -20.08 7.82
CA LYS A 85 15.07 -21.43 7.78
C LYS A 85 15.94 -22.31 6.89
N ASN A 86 16.19 -23.54 7.34
CA ASN A 86 16.92 -24.54 6.57
C ASN A 86 16.03 -25.21 5.50
N ILE A 87 15.31 -24.40 4.74
CA ILE A 87 14.47 -24.82 3.62
C ILE A 87 14.91 -23.97 2.42
N PRO A 88 15.40 -24.59 1.33
CA PRO A 88 15.76 -23.84 0.13
C PRO A 88 14.52 -23.22 -0.52
N PHE A 89 14.65 -22.01 -1.06
CA PHE A 89 13.61 -21.34 -1.84
C PHE A 89 14.22 -20.53 -2.97
N THR A 90 13.46 -20.37 -4.06
CA THR A 90 13.86 -19.62 -5.24
C THR A 90 14.15 -18.16 -4.87
N GLY A 91 15.31 -17.65 -5.32
CA GLY A 91 15.68 -16.24 -5.10
C GLY A 91 16.36 -15.93 -3.76
N LYS A 92 16.60 -16.92 -2.87
CA LYS A 92 17.26 -16.70 -1.56
C LYS A 92 18.56 -15.90 -1.64
N GLN A 93 19.49 -16.32 -2.51
CA GLN A 93 20.80 -15.66 -2.64
C GLN A 93 20.68 -14.26 -3.24
N ALA A 94 19.85 -14.10 -4.27
CA ALA A 94 19.60 -12.79 -4.89
C ALA A 94 18.98 -11.80 -3.89
N TYR A 95 18.03 -12.26 -3.07
CA TYR A 95 17.44 -11.45 -2.00
C TYR A 95 18.48 -11.02 -0.96
N LEU A 96 19.33 -11.94 -0.48
CA LEU A 96 20.38 -11.62 0.49
C LEU A 96 21.40 -10.61 -0.06
N ALA A 97 21.81 -10.78 -1.33
CA ALA A 97 22.72 -9.86 -2.00
C ALA A 97 22.11 -8.46 -2.11
N ARG A 98 20.88 -8.32 -2.65
CA ARG A 98 20.21 -7.02 -2.77
C ARG A 98 19.96 -6.36 -1.42
N LYS A 99 19.58 -7.15 -0.40
CA LYS A 99 19.38 -6.64 0.95
C LYS A 99 20.68 -6.10 1.55
N ALA A 100 21.82 -6.74 1.28
CA ALA A 100 23.14 -6.27 1.72
C ALA A 100 23.57 -4.99 0.99
N GLU A 101 23.22 -4.83 -0.29
CA GLU A 101 23.46 -3.60 -1.05
C GLU A 101 22.64 -2.42 -0.49
N GLY A 102 21.42 -2.68 -0.01
CA GLY A 102 20.58 -1.68 0.66
C GLY A 102 20.22 -0.49 -0.23
N LYS A 103 20.13 -0.72 -1.55
CA LYS A 103 19.79 0.29 -2.56
C LYS A 103 18.29 0.32 -2.82
N GLY A 104 17.81 1.50 -3.23
CA GLY A 104 16.43 1.73 -3.64
C GLY A 104 16.06 1.08 -4.98
N PRO A 105 14.84 1.34 -5.48
CA PRO A 105 13.86 2.26 -4.89
C PRO A 105 13.27 1.71 -3.59
N PHE A 106 12.62 2.57 -2.81
CA PHE A 106 11.98 2.23 -1.53
C PHE A 106 10.52 2.67 -1.51
N LEU A 107 9.64 1.78 -1.04
CA LEU A 107 8.23 2.10 -0.85
C LEU A 107 8.04 3.06 0.32
N CYS A 108 7.35 4.16 0.04
CA CYS A 108 6.94 5.14 1.02
C CYS A 108 5.44 5.41 0.90
N SER A 109 4.86 5.99 1.94
CA SER A 109 3.54 6.59 1.90
C SER A 109 3.66 8.10 1.70
N VAL A 110 2.76 8.65 0.90
CA VAL A 110 2.68 10.09 0.60
C VAL A 110 1.29 10.63 0.97
N LYS A 111 1.26 11.84 1.52
CA LYS A 111 0.02 12.58 1.83
C LYS A 111 0.12 13.99 1.27
N LEU A 112 -0.80 14.38 0.38
CA LEU A 112 -0.86 15.75 -0.13
C LEU A 112 -1.37 16.71 0.94
N HIS A 113 -0.91 17.96 0.87
CA HIS A 113 -1.36 19.03 1.77
C HIS A 113 -2.55 19.83 1.24
N GLN A 114 -3.03 19.52 0.03
CA GLN A 114 -4.17 20.18 -0.62
C GLN A 114 -5.32 19.18 -0.82
N PRO A 115 -6.53 19.47 -0.31
CA PRO A 115 -7.65 18.53 -0.32
C PRO A 115 -8.34 18.37 -1.68
N ASP A 116 -8.14 19.31 -2.59
CA ASP A 116 -8.72 19.35 -3.93
C ASP A 116 -7.88 18.60 -4.98
N ALA A 117 -6.62 18.31 -4.66
CA ALA A 117 -5.74 17.51 -5.52
C ALA A 117 -6.02 16.01 -5.34
N MET A 118 -5.96 15.26 -6.44
CA MET A 118 -6.16 13.80 -6.46
C MET A 118 -4.91 13.09 -6.94
N LEU A 119 -4.67 11.91 -6.36
CA LEU A 119 -3.66 10.97 -6.80
C LEU A 119 -4.34 9.73 -7.38
N HIS A 120 -3.77 9.19 -8.44
CA HIS A 120 -4.24 7.99 -9.11
C HIS A 120 -3.10 6.99 -9.27
N HIS A 121 -2.13 7.31 -10.13
CA HIS A 121 -1.02 6.45 -10.51
C HIS A 121 -0.01 7.21 -11.38
N ASN A 122 1.29 6.93 -11.20
CA ASN A 122 2.42 7.44 -11.96
C ASN A 122 2.72 8.95 -11.83
N GLU A 123 2.08 9.67 -10.92
CA GLU A 123 2.44 11.06 -10.66
C GLU A 123 3.90 11.15 -10.17
N PRO A 124 4.74 12.01 -10.79
CA PRO A 124 6.13 12.17 -10.34
C PRO A 124 6.19 12.73 -8.93
N VAL A 125 7.02 12.11 -8.09
CA VAL A 125 7.38 12.62 -6.77
C VAL A 125 8.69 13.38 -6.88
N LEU A 126 8.65 14.66 -6.52
CA LEU A 126 9.83 15.51 -6.51
C LEU A 126 10.33 15.69 -5.07
N ARG A 127 11.65 15.79 -4.95
CA ARG A 127 12.34 16.21 -3.74
C ARG A 127 13.26 17.36 -4.10
N ASP A 128 13.11 18.48 -3.39
CA ASP A 128 13.94 19.68 -3.60
C ASP A 128 13.91 20.14 -5.08
N GLY A 129 12.78 19.93 -5.77
CA GLY A 129 12.56 20.28 -7.19
C GLY A 129 12.93 19.18 -8.21
N GLU A 130 13.63 18.14 -7.81
CA GLU A 130 14.12 17.07 -8.69
C GLU A 130 13.26 15.81 -8.59
N ALA A 131 13.02 15.12 -9.71
CA ALA A 131 12.24 13.88 -9.71
C ALA A 131 13.02 12.74 -9.05
N VAL A 132 12.46 12.15 -8.00
CA VAL A 132 13.08 11.08 -7.22
C VAL A 132 12.27 9.78 -7.23
N GLY A 133 11.10 9.78 -7.87
CA GLY A 133 10.23 8.62 -7.89
C GLY A 133 8.86 8.93 -8.44
N PHE A 134 7.92 8.05 -8.16
CA PHE A 134 6.56 8.18 -8.64
C PHE A 134 5.55 7.52 -7.69
N VAL A 135 4.32 8.00 -7.75
CA VAL A 135 3.17 7.42 -7.05
C VAL A 135 2.82 6.10 -7.71
N THR A 136 2.82 5.01 -6.96
CA THR A 136 2.42 3.68 -7.42
C THR A 136 0.94 3.42 -7.22
N SER A 137 0.30 4.11 -6.27
CA SER A 137 -1.13 4.00 -6.02
C SER A 137 -1.63 5.27 -5.34
N GLY A 138 -2.77 5.80 -5.77
CA GLY A 138 -3.43 6.95 -5.16
C GLY A 138 -4.89 6.68 -4.78
N ALA A 139 -5.37 7.38 -3.77
CA ALA A 139 -6.78 7.43 -3.38
C ALA A 139 -7.08 8.68 -2.53
N PHE A 140 -8.35 9.03 -2.38
CA PHE A 140 -8.78 10.00 -1.37
C PHE A 140 -9.02 9.30 -0.03
N SER A 141 -8.36 9.77 1.04
CA SER A 141 -8.65 9.30 2.39
C SER A 141 -9.76 10.15 3.01
N ALA A 142 -10.93 9.55 3.24
CA ALA A 142 -12.01 10.21 3.97
C ALA A 142 -11.61 10.55 5.42
N LYS A 143 -10.71 9.77 6.03
CA LYS A 143 -10.23 9.99 7.40
C LYS A 143 -9.23 11.13 7.51
N LEU A 144 -8.37 11.30 6.50
CA LEU A 144 -7.35 12.36 6.48
C LEU A 144 -7.78 13.60 5.69
N GLY A 145 -8.89 13.53 4.95
CA GLY A 145 -9.47 14.64 4.20
C GLY A 145 -8.64 15.12 3.01
N THR A 146 -7.79 14.25 2.46
CA THR A 146 -6.85 14.59 1.38
C THR A 146 -6.46 13.35 0.58
N ALA A 147 -5.88 13.54 -0.60
CA ALA A 147 -5.29 12.46 -1.36
C ALA A 147 -4.03 11.89 -0.68
N ILE A 148 -3.97 10.57 -0.69
CA ILE A 148 -2.89 9.76 -0.16
C ILE A 148 -2.43 8.76 -1.21
N GLY A 149 -1.21 8.27 -1.05
CA GLY A 149 -0.68 7.26 -1.95
C GLY A 149 0.44 6.44 -1.37
N LEU A 150 0.77 5.40 -2.12
CA LEU A 150 2.06 4.73 -2.04
C LEU A 150 2.93 5.22 -3.19
N CYS A 151 4.24 5.23 -2.98
CA CYS A 151 5.20 5.69 -3.97
C CYS A 151 6.52 4.93 -3.83
N LEU A 152 7.19 4.69 -4.96
CA LEU A 152 8.56 4.18 -5.00
C LEU A 152 9.51 5.34 -5.17
N ILE A 153 10.43 5.50 -4.21
CA ILE A 153 11.36 6.63 -4.13
C ILE A 153 12.79 6.13 -4.16
N GLU A 154 13.59 6.69 -5.06
CA GLU A 154 15.03 6.50 -5.09
C GLU A 154 15.70 7.26 -3.94
N ALA A 155 16.63 6.61 -3.27
CA ALA A 155 17.44 7.28 -2.26
C ALA A 155 18.39 8.29 -2.93
N PRO A 156 18.68 9.44 -2.30
CA PRO A 156 19.67 10.38 -2.82
C PRO A 156 21.00 9.70 -3.16
N ALA A 157 21.66 10.18 -4.22
CA ALA A 157 22.94 9.65 -4.64
C ALA A 157 23.94 9.61 -3.47
N GLY A 158 24.62 8.46 -3.30
CA GLY A 158 25.58 8.25 -2.23
C GLY A 158 24.98 7.92 -0.86
N THR A 159 23.66 7.78 -0.75
CA THR A 159 22.99 7.32 0.48
C THR A 159 22.47 5.89 0.34
N SER A 160 22.22 5.23 1.47
CA SER A 160 21.60 3.92 1.52
C SER A 160 20.53 3.86 2.61
N GLY A 161 19.54 3.00 2.41
CA GLY A 161 18.43 2.82 3.34
C GLY A 161 17.41 3.98 3.38
N TYR A 162 16.39 3.80 4.22
CA TYR A 162 15.22 4.68 4.29
C TYR A 162 15.46 6.01 5.01
N GLU A 163 16.46 6.10 5.90
CA GLU A 163 16.70 7.29 6.73
C GLU A 163 17.01 8.53 5.88
N ALA A 164 17.63 8.33 4.72
CA ALA A 164 17.91 9.40 3.77
C ALA A 164 16.64 10.02 3.14
N LEU A 165 15.52 9.30 3.19
CA LEU A 165 14.23 9.74 2.63
C LEU A 165 13.42 10.61 3.60
N GLU A 166 13.72 10.57 4.90
CA GLU A 166 12.97 11.30 5.93
C GLU A 166 13.25 12.82 5.93
N LYS A 167 14.24 13.27 5.15
CA LYS A 167 14.64 14.68 5.02
C LYS A 167 14.44 15.15 3.58
N GLY A 168 13.98 16.39 3.41
CA GLY A 168 13.79 17.02 2.10
C GLY A 168 12.39 17.60 1.94
N ASP A 169 12.25 18.57 1.04
CA ASP A 169 10.96 19.16 0.70
C ASP A 169 10.33 18.37 -0.45
N TYR A 170 9.25 17.65 -0.16
CA TYR A 170 8.58 16.81 -1.13
C TYR A 170 7.37 17.50 -1.75
N THR A 171 7.24 17.34 -3.07
CA THR A 171 6.03 17.70 -3.81
C THR A 171 5.65 16.56 -4.74
N VAL A 172 4.39 16.50 -5.14
CA VAL A 172 3.91 15.58 -6.19
C VAL A 172 3.38 16.41 -7.35
N LEU A 173 3.79 16.08 -8.57
CA LEU A 173 3.28 16.74 -9.77
C LEU A 173 1.89 16.18 -10.11
N VAL A 174 0.86 16.95 -9.78
CA VAL A 174 -0.54 16.64 -10.07
C VAL A 174 -1.03 17.62 -11.14
N GLU A 175 -1.39 17.11 -12.32
CA GLU A 175 -1.89 17.92 -13.43
C GLU A 175 -0.99 19.12 -13.78
N GLY A 176 0.34 18.92 -13.72
CA GLY A 176 1.33 19.96 -14.00
C GLY A 176 1.60 20.94 -12.83
N ARG A 177 0.98 20.75 -11.67
CA ARG A 177 1.18 21.56 -10.46
C ARG A 177 1.98 20.79 -9.42
N ALA A 178 3.03 21.40 -8.87
CA ALA A 178 3.77 20.83 -7.76
C ALA A 178 3.00 21.02 -6.45
N ILE A 179 2.40 19.95 -5.93
CA ILE A 179 1.60 19.99 -4.71
C ILE A 179 2.46 19.56 -3.51
N PRO A 180 2.61 20.39 -2.46
CA PRO A 180 3.33 20.00 -1.25
C PRO A 180 2.78 18.72 -0.63
N ALA A 181 3.69 17.84 -0.20
CA ALA A 181 3.35 16.55 0.34
C ALA A 181 4.26 16.14 1.50
N THR A 182 3.72 15.34 2.41
CA THR A 182 4.53 14.62 3.41
C THR A 182 4.83 13.24 2.90
N LEU A 183 6.12 12.88 2.88
CA LEU A 183 6.60 11.53 2.62
C LEU A 183 6.97 10.84 3.95
N GLN A 184 6.61 9.58 4.12
CA GLN A 184 7.06 8.78 5.26
C GLN A 184 7.17 7.30 4.91
N ARG A 185 8.11 6.59 5.56
CA ARG A 185 8.30 5.15 5.35
C ARG A 185 7.10 4.30 5.80
N LYS A 186 6.44 4.71 6.89
CA LYS A 186 5.39 3.92 7.54
C LYS A 186 4.03 4.25 6.95
N ALA A 187 3.09 3.32 7.13
CA ALA A 187 1.67 3.55 6.89
C ALA A 187 1.18 4.85 7.54
N LEU A 188 0.26 5.53 6.86
CA LEU A 188 -0.33 6.80 7.31
C LEU A 188 -1.22 6.59 8.54
N ILE A 189 -1.81 5.41 8.66
CA ILE A 189 -2.70 5.03 9.75
C ILE A 189 -2.27 3.65 10.25
N ARG A 190 -2.19 3.49 11.58
CA ARG A 190 -2.00 2.18 12.20
C ARG A 190 -3.33 1.52 12.50
#